data_AF-A0A1G8MPY1-F1
#
_entry.id   AF-A0A1G8MPY1-F1
#
_cell.length_a   1.000
_cell.length_b   1.000
_cell.length_c   1.000
_cell.angle_alpha   90.00
_cell.angle_beta   90.00
_cell.angle_gamma   90.00
#
_symmetry.space_group_name_H-M   'P 1'
#
loop_
_entity.id
_entity.type
_entity.pdbx_description
1 polymer ?
#
loop_
_entity_poly.entity_id
_entity_poly.type
_entity_poly.pdbx_seq_one_letter_code
_entity_poly.pdbx_strand_id
1 'polypeptide(L)'
;MEIIKSYVTTAFFKAHGRKDLKYLDVLLDEIERANDEYDLEEVQELRTLYNEEEPITLVRLLRFKFRLMPSVFLSFLGVDEEEYNHLNDDELADFINKKLSEEEFRNNAVRLFGLNI
;
A
#
# COMPACT_ATOMS: atom_id res chain seq x y z
N MET A 1 9.06 17.71 -9.00
CA MET A 1 8.88 16.36 -9.57
C MET A 1 10.08 15.89 -10.41
N GLU A 2 10.65 16.73 -11.29
CA GLU A 2 11.74 16.34 -12.20
C GLU A 2 12.97 15.68 -11.53
N ILE A 3 13.33 16.13 -10.33
CA ILE A 3 14.44 15.56 -9.55
C ILE A 3 14.14 14.10 -9.16
N ILE A 4 12.94 13.81 -8.65
CA ILE A 4 12.53 12.46 -8.25
C ILE A 4 12.51 11.53 -9.46
N LYS A 5 11.91 11.98 -10.57
CA LYS A 5 11.91 11.22 -11.83
C LYS A 5 13.33 10.88 -12.29
N SER A 6 14.25 11.85 -12.23
CA SER A 6 15.66 11.64 -12.59
C SER A 6 16.35 10.60 -11.71
N TYR A 7 16.09 10.61 -10.39
CA TYR A 7 16.61 9.60 -9.47
C TYR A 7 16.06 8.21 -9.77
N VAL A 8 14.75 8.08 -9.98
CA VAL A 8 14.08 6.81 -10.29
C VAL A 8 14.58 6.23 -11.61
N THR A 9 14.61 7.03 -12.68
CA THR A 9 15.15 6.62 -13.99
C THR A 9 16.60 6.16 -13.88
N THR A 10 17.44 6.91 -13.16
CA THR A 10 18.85 6.56 -12.96
C THR A 10 19.01 5.25 -12.19
N ALA A 11 18.26 5.08 -11.11
CA ALA A 11 18.27 3.85 -10.30
C ALA A 11 17.79 2.65 -11.13
N PHE A 12 16.71 2.80 -11.87
CA PHE A 12 16.15 1.79 -12.74
C PHE A 12 17.16 1.32 -13.80
N PHE A 13 17.80 2.25 -14.52
CA PHE A 13 18.81 1.91 -15.52
C PHE A 13 20.05 1.24 -14.93
N LYS A 14 20.44 1.58 -13.69
CA LYS A 14 21.54 0.89 -13.00
C LYS A 14 21.17 -0.54 -12.64
N ALA A 15 19.94 -0.78 -12.17
CA ALA A 15 19.50 -2.10 -11.71
C ALA A 15 19.10 -3.04 -12.86
N HIS A 16 18.38 -2.53 -13.86
CA HIS A 16 17.74 -3.34 -14.90
C HIS A 16 18.32 -3.10 -16.31
N GLY A 17 19.24 -2.16 -16.47
CA GLY A 17 19.73 -1.72 -17.78
C GLY A 17 18.62 -1.01 -18.57
N ARG A 18 18.67 -1.08 -19.91
CA ARG A 18 17.63 -0.50 -20.78
C ARG A 18 16.45 -1.45 -21.03
N LYS A 19 16.26 -2.46 -20.19
CA LYS A 19 15.16 -3.43 -20.33
C LYS A 19 13.90 -2.82 -19.71
N ASP A 20 12.77 -3.07 -20.35
CA ASP A 20 11.44 -2.71 -19.85
C ASP A 20 11.17 -1.21 -19.64
N LEU A 21 11.48 -0.41 -20.67
CA LEU A 21 11.19 1.03 -20.68
C LEU A 21 9.71 1.33 -20.48
N LYS A 22 8.82 0.45 -20.96
CA LYS A 22 7.37 0.59 -20.76
C LYS A 22 7.01 0.54 -19.28
N TYR A 23 7.61 -0.38 -18.53
CA TYR A 23 7.41 -0.44 -17.08
C TYR A 23 7.95 0.81 -16.38
N LEU A 24 9.10 1.34 -16.81
CA LEU A 24 9.63 2.60 -16.29
C LEU A 24 8.66 3.77 -16.55
N ASP A 25 8.10 3.88 -17.76
CA ASP A 25 7.14 4.94 -18.08
C ASP A 25 5.90 4.84 -17.19
N VAL A 26 5.33 3.62 -17.03
CA VAL A 26 4.21 3.38 -16.11
C VAL A 26 4.57 3.77 -14.68
N LEU A 27 5.75 3.38 -14.19
CA LEU A 27 6.19 3.73 -12.83
C LEU A 27 6.30 5.24 -12.62
N LEU A 28 6.83 5.97 -13.61
CA LEU A 28 6.96 7.43 -13.52
C LEU A 28 5.61 8.14 -13.53
N ASP A 29 4.65 7.64 -14.31
CA ASP A 29 3.28 8.16 -14.34
C ASP A 29 2.55 7.91 -13.01
N GLU A 30 2.67 6.71 -12.43
CA GLU A 30 2.07 6.41 -11.13
C GLU A 30 2.69 7.24 -10.00
N ILE A 31 3.99 7.54 -10.06
CA ILE A 31 4.64 8.45 -9.09
C ILE A 31 4.08 9.88 -9.19
N GLU A 32 3.76 10.36 -10.39
CA GLU A 32 3.13 11.68 -10.54
C GLU A 32 1.73 11.70 -9.96
N ARG A 33 0.91 10.71 -10.29
CA ARG A 33 -0.44 10.61 -9.72
C ARG A 33 -0.40 10.54 -8.20
N ALA A 34 0.45 9.68 -7.64
CA ALA A 34 0.58 9.57 -6.19
C ALA A 34 1.01 10.88 -5.52
N ASN A 35 1.88 11.67 -6.17
CA ASN A 35 2.28 12.97 -5.65
C ASN A 35 1.17 14.04 -5.74
N ASP A 36 0.26 13.91 -6.70
CA ASP A 36 -0.87 14.83 -6.86
C ASP A 36 -2.05 14.44 -5.96
N GLU A 37 -2.19 13.14 -5.64
CA GLU A 37 -3.30 12.57 -4.85
C GLU A 37 -3.03 12.54 -3.34
N TYR A 38 -1.79 12.30 -2.90
CA TYR A 38 -1.48 12.01 -1.50
C TYR A 38 -0.42 12.94 -0.92
N ASP A 39 -0.56 13.24 0.36
CA ASP A 39 0.47 13.94 1.12
C ASP A 39 1.64 12.99 1.46
N LEU A 40 2.82 13.56 1.67
CA LEU A 40 4.04 12.79 1.97
C LEU A 40 3.87 11.90 3.20
N GLU A 41 3.18 12.38 4.24
CA GLU A 41 2.91 11.64 5.46
C GLU A 41 2.05 10.40 5.23
N GLU A 42 1.08 10.46 4.31
CA GLU A 42 0.23 9.31 3.95
C GLU A 42 1.06 8.23 3.26
N VAL A 43 1.88 8.64 2.28
CA VAL A 43 2.76 7.75 1.54
C VAL A 43 3.83 7.13 2.46
N GLN A 44 4.32 7.88 3.44
CA GLN A 44 5.25 7.34 4.45
C GLN A 44 4.59 6.29 5.33
N GLU A 45 3.30 6.42 5.64
CA GLU A 45 2.55 5.42 6.41
C GLU A 45 2.54 4.05 5.69
N LEU A 46 2.45 4.03 4.35
CA LEU A 46 2.49 2.78 3.59
C LEU A 46 3.76 1.96 3.81
N ARG A 47 4.89 2.58 4.16
CA ARG A 47 6.13 1.85 4.45
C ARG A 47 5.94 0.81 5.55
N THR A 48 4.98 1.01 6.44
CA THR A 48 4.72 0.11 7.56
C THR A 48 4.05 -1.19 7.11
N LEU A 49 3.34 -1.18 5.97
CA LEU A 49 2.78 -2.40 5.39
C LEU A 49 3.88 -3.31 4.82
N TYR A 50 4.91 -2.72 4.23
CA TYR A 50 5.94 -3.44 3.49
C TYR A 50 7.25 -3.64 4.28
N ASN A 51 7.25 -3.34 5.59
CA ASN A 51 8.45 -3.46 6.42
C ASN A 51 8.62 -4.90 6.92
N GLU A 52 9.53 -5.66 6.32
CA GLU A 52 9.84 -7.04 6.73
C GLU A 52 10.53 -7.12 8.10
N GLU A 53 11.27 -6.08 8.51
CA GLU A 53 11.97 -6.05 9.80
C GLU A 53 11.04 -5.70 10.97
N GLU A 54 9.98 -4.93 10.69
CA GLU A 54 8.97 -4.53 11.66
C GLU A 54 7.57 -4.74 11.05
N PRO A 55 7.04 -5.98 11.13
CA PRO A 55 5.74 -6.29 10.55
C PRO A 55 4.63 -5.42 11.15
N ILE A 56 3.64 -5.07 10.32
CA ILE A 56 2.48 -4.33 10.79
C ILE A 56 1.72 -5.15 11.86
N THR A 57 1.21 -4.46 12.87
CA THR A 57 0.33 -5.06 13.88
C THR A 57 -1.13 -4.76 13.54
N LEU A 58 -2.04 -5.64 13.95
CA LEU A 58 -3.48 -5.37 13.80
C LEU A 58 -3.88 -4.02 14.40
N VAL A 59 -3.38 -3.68 15.60
CA VAL A 59 -3.68 -2.41 16.26
C VAL A 59 -3.27 -1.22 15.41
N ARG A 60 -2.12 -1.27 14.74
CA ARG A 60 -1.65 -0.20 13.86
C ARG A 60 -2.49 -0.11 12.59
N LEU A 61 -2.84 -1.26 12.01
CA LEU A 61 -3.71 -1.34 10.83
C LEU A 61 -5.11 -0.78 11.09
N LEU A 62 -5.64 -0.91 12.32
CA LEU A 62 -6.97 -0.42 12.69
C LEU A 62 -6.98 1.02 13.23
N ARG A 63 -5.85 1.51 13.75
CA ARG A 63 -5.67 2.90 14.23
C ARG A 63 -4.93 3.78 13.24
N PHE A 64 -5.01 3.42 11.95
CA PHE A 64 -4.39 4.13 10.86
C PHE A 64 -4.66 5.64 10.97
N LYS A 65 -3.66 6.45 10.64
CA LYS A 65 -3.83 7.91 10.62
C LYS A 65 -4.48 8.35 9.31
N PHE A 66 -4.14 7.68 8.22
CA PHE A 66 -4.62 7.99 6.88
C PHE A 66 -5.25 6.75 6.24
N ARG A 67 -6.30 6.94 5.43
CA ARG A 67 -7.04 5.83 4.80
C ARG A 67 -6.23 5.10 3.74
N LEU A 68 -5.17 5.72 3.23
CA LEU A 68 -4.31 5.13 2.21
C LEU A 68 -3.77 3.75 2.64
N MET A 69 -3.35 3.59 3.91
CA MET A 69 -2.85 2.32 4.42
C MET A 69 -3.89 1.19 4.40
N PRO A 70 -5.05 1.31 5.09
CA PRO A 70 -6.05 0.25 5.06
C PRO A 70 -6.60 -0.01 3.65
N SER A 71 -6.73 1.01 2.79
CA SER A 71 -7.17 0.82 1.40
C SER A 71 -6.19 -0.02 0.59
N VAL A 72 -4.89 0.29 0.67
CA VAL A 72 -3.85 -0.50 -0.02
C VAL A 72 -3.80 -1.93 0.53
N PHE A 73 -3.90 -2.10 1.85
CA PHE A 73 -3.96 -3.42 2.48
C PHE A 73 -5.12 -4.28 1.94
N LEU A 74 -6.33 -3.72 1.89
CA LEU A 74 -7.53 -4.39 1.38
C LEU A 74 -7.43 -4.70 -0.12
N SER A 75 -6.97 -3.73 -0.92
CA SER A 75 -6.77 -3.88 -2.36
C SER A 75 -5.77 -5.00 -2.70
N PHE A 76 -4.65 -5.08 -1.99
CA PHE A 76 -3.65 -6.15 -2.17
C PHE A 76 -4.18 -7.55 -1.85
N LEU A 77 -5.17 -7.63 -0.96
CA LEU A 77 -5.84 -8.88 -0.60
C LEU A 77 -7.06 -9.17 -1.50
N GLY A 78 -7.27 -8.37 -2.55
CA GLY A 78 -8.30 -8.59 -3.55
C GLY A 78 -9.70 -8.14 -3.15
N VAL A 79 -9.82 -7.23 -2.18
CA VAL A 79 -11.11 -6.62 -1.82
C VAL A 79 -11.39 -5.46 -2.77
N ASP A 80 -12.60 -5.43 -3.33
CA ASP A 80 -13.02 -4.35 -4.22
C ASP A 80 -13.16 -3.05 -3.42
N GLU A 81 -12.69 -1.94 -3.99
CA GLU A 81 -12.79 -0.61 -3.38
C GLU A 81 -14.25 -0.20 -3.14
N GLU A 82 -15.17 -0.63 -4.00
CA GLU A 82 -16.61 -0.37 -3.83
C GLU A 82 -17.17 -0.97 -2.52
N GLU A 83 -16.55 -2.03 -1.98
CA GLU A 83 -16.98 -2.65 -0.72
C GLU A 83 -16.72 -1.76 0.51
N TYR A 84 -15.75 -0.86 0.46
CA TYR A 84 -15.27 -0.16 1.67
C TYR A 84 -15.07 1.36 1.53
N ASN A 85 -15.04 1.93 0.32
CA ASN A 85 -14.78 3.37 0.12
C ASN A 85 -15.79 4.30 0.81
N HIS A 86 -17.03 3.83 0.98
CA HIS A 86 -18.15 4.57 1.55
C HIS A 86 -18.21 4.48 3.07
N LEU A 87 -17.47 3.55 3.67
CA LEU A 87 -17.39 3.38 5.12
C LEU A 87 -16.69 4.60 5.72
N ASN A 88 -16.98 4.94 6.98
CA ASN A 88 -16.13 5.82 7.79
C ASN A 88 -14.97 5.04 8.43
N ASP A 89 -14.11 5.70 9.21
CA ASP A 89 -12.90 5.06 9.75
C ASP A 89 -13.19 3.94 10.76
N ASP A 90 -14.19 4.12 11.62
CA ASP A 90 -14.60 3.09 12.59
C ASP A 90 -15.23 1.89 11.86
N GLU A 91 -16.09 2.16 10.88
CA GLU A 91 -16.71 1.12 10.04
C GLU A 91 -15.67 0.36 9.21
N LEU A 92 -14.64 1.05 8.71
CA LEU A 92 -13.54 0.44 7.97
C LEU A 92 -12.70 -0.47 8.87
N ALA A 93 -12.41 -0.04 10.10
CA ALA A 93 -11.72 -0.87 11.09
C ALA A 93 -12.54 -2.13 11.42
N ASP A 94 -13.84 -2.00 11.63
CA ASP A 94 -14.74 -3.14 11.85
C ASP A 94 -14.82 -4.07 10.63
N PHE A 95 -14.84 -3.51 9.43
CA PHE A 95 -14.82 -4.26 8.17
C PHE A 95 -13.53 -5.08 8.02
N ILE A 96 -12.36 -4.47 8.29
CA ILE A 96 -11.06 -5.16 8.26
C ILE A 96 -11.05 -6.30 9.28
N ASN A 97 -11.52 -6.05 10.51
CA ASN A 97 -11.63 -7.09 11.55
C ASN A 97 -12.52 -8.26 11.09
N LYS A 98 -13.65 -7.95 10.46
CA LYS A 98 -14.55 -8.96 9.91
C LYS A 98 -13.87 -9.79 8.83
N LYS A 99 -13.18 -9.17 7.86
CA LYS A 99 -12.43 -9.89 6.81
C LYS A 99 -11.33 -10.77 7.43
N LEU A 100 -10.61 -10.29 8.44
CA LEU A 100 -9.58 -11.07 9.16
C LEU A 100 -10.13 -12.24 9.99
N SER A 101 -11.44 -12.29 10.23
CA SER A 101 -12.07 -13.49 10.82
C SER A 101 -12.17 -14.65 9.82
N GLU A 102 -12.16 -14.35 8.52
CA GLU A 102 -12.18 -15.32 7.43
C GLU A 102 -10.79 -15.96 7.28
N GLU A 103 -10.71 -17.29 7.37
CA GLU A 103 -9.44 -18.01 7.46
C GLU A 103 -8.53 -17.79 6.24
N GLU A 104 -9.10 -17.82 5.03
CA GLU A 104 -8.35 -17.60 3.80
C GLU A 104 -7.77 -16.18 3.73
N PHE A 105 -8.60 -15.18 4.04
CA PHE A 105 -8.18 -13.78 4.07
C PHE A 105 -7.07 -13.55 5.10
N ARG A 106 -7.25 -14.06 6.31
CA ARG A 106 -6.25 -13.99 7.39
C ARG A 106 -4.93 -14.62 6.99
N ASN A 107 -4.97 -15.83 6.41
CA ASN A 107 -3.75 -16.53 5.98
C ASN A 107 -3.00 -15.74 4.89
N ASN A 108 -3.73 -15.10 3.97
CA ASN A 108 -3.14 -14.22 2.97
C ASN A 108 -2.54 -12.95 3.58
N ALA A 109 -3.22 -12.32 4.53
CA ALA A 109 -2.71 -11.15 5.24
C ALA A 109 -1.41 -11.44 6.01
N VAL A 110 -1.35 -12.57 6.73
CA VAL A 110 -0.13 -13.02 7.42
C VAL A 110 0.98 -13.32 6.42
N ARG A 111 0.68 -14.00 5.32
CA ARG A 111 1.68 -14.37 4.30
C ARG A 111 2.28 -13.18 3.57
N LEU A 112 1.46 -12.19 3.21
CA LEU A 112 1.89 -11.06 2.37
C LEU A 112 2.46 -9.90 3.19
N PHE A 113 1.97 -9.68 4.40
CA PHE A 113 2.32 -8.50 5.21
C PHE A 113 2.97 -8.86 6.55
N GLY A 114 3.16 -10.15 6.85
CA GLY A 114 3.67 -10.59 8.15
C GLY A 114 2.78 -10.18 9.32
N LEU A 115 1.49 -9.91 9.05
CA LEU A 115 0.57 -9.30 10.02
C LEU A 115 0.55 -10.12 11.32
N ASN A 116 0.89 -9.46 12.44
CA ASN A 116 0.84 -10.08 13.76
C ASN A 116 -0.57 -9.87 14.34
N ILE A 117 -1.34 -10.96 14.43
CA ILE A 117 -2.78 -10.99 14.78
C ILE A 117 -2.98 -11.80 16.05
#